data_AF-A0A4Z0NFY9-F1
#
_entry.id   AF-A0A4Z0NFY9-F1
#
_cell.length_a   1.000
_cell.length_b   1.000
_cell.length_c   1.000
_cell.angle_alpha   90.00
_cell.angle_beta   90.00
_cell.angle_gamma   90.00
#
_symmetry.space_group_name_H-M   'P 1'
#
loop_
_entity.id
_entity.type
_entity.pdbx_description
1 polymer ?
#
loop_
_entity_poly.entity_id
_entity_poly.type
_entity_poly.pdbx_seq_one_letter_code
_entity_poly.pdbx_strand_id
1 'polypeptide(L)'
;MLFQPPVFETIFRIPVEHRLLIRGSRSRGGPRDGVRWYHDEFDGEGRLVARYETYDETDDSGQDRCGWRRYDAAGRLLARHEVAMRWSALLALKQSRRGAETALQRAASPPASSPSRRTLAA
;
A
#
# COMPACT_ATOMS: atom_id res chain seq x y z
N MET A 1 -21.58 4.16 8.30
CA MET A 1 -21.09 3.07 7.43
C MET A 1 -19.81 2.53 8.05
N LEU A 2 -19.76 1.24 8.40
CA LEU A 2 -18.53 0.59 8.85
C LEU A 2 -17.60 0.46 7.64
N PHE A 3 -16.52 1.23 7.64
CA PHE A 3 -15.49 1.20 6.61
C PHE A 3 -14.84 -0.20 6.63
N GLN A 4 -15.20 -1.07 5.69
CA GLN A 4 -14.51 -2.34 5.56
C GLN A 4 -13.20 -2.11 4.80
N PRO A 5 -12.03 -2.24 5.45
CA PRO A 5 -10.77 -2.13 4.74
C PRO A 5 -10.69 -3.21 3.66
N PRO A 6 -9.93 -2.98 2.58
CA PRO A 6 -9.63 -4.04 1.63
C PRO A 6 -8.92 -5.23 2.31
N VAL A 7 -9.02 -6.44 1.74
CA VAL A 7 -8.28 -7.59 2.27
C VAL A 7 -6.80 -7.41 1.94
N PHE A 8 -5.99 -7.16 2.97
CA PHE A 8 -4.59 -6.76 2.82
C PHE A 8 -3.71 -7.89 2.30
N GLU A 9 -3.96 -9.13 2.73
CA GLU A 9 -3.28 -10.34 2.27
C GLU A 9 -3.43 -10.50 0.75
N THR A 10 -4.63 -10.21 0.23
CA THR A 10 -4.94 -10.27 -1.20
C THR A 10 -4.21 -9.17 -1.98
N ILE A 11 -4.13 -7.96 -1.43
CA ILE A 11 -3.44 -6.84 -2.11
C ILE A 11 -1.93 -7.07 -2.16
N PHE A 12 -1.35 -7.54 -1.07
CA PHE A 12 0.10 -7.64 -0.94
C PHE A 12 0.70 -8.95 -1.46
N ARG A 13 -0.13 -9.95 -1.79
CA ARG A 13 0.31 -11.28 -2.27
C ARG A 13 1.42 -11.86 -1.40
N ILE A 14 1.20 -11.82 -0.08
CA ILE A 14 2.17 -12.29 0.93
C ILE A 14 2.46 -13.79 0.69
N PRO A 15 3.73 -14.22 0.69
CA PRO A 15 4.09 -15.63 0.62
C PRO A 15 3.40 -16.45 1.72
N VAL A 16 3.12 -17.73 1.45
CA VAL A 16 2.36 -18.59 2.41
C VAL A 16 3.16 -18.87 3.69
N GLU A 17 4.48 -18.83 3.61
CA GLU A 17 5.41 -19.00 4.73
C GLU A 17 5.53 -17.73 5.59
N HIS A 18 5.07 -16.59 5.08
CA HIS A 18 5.18 -15.30 5.74
C HIS A 18 3.92 -14.98 6.55
N ARG A 19 4.08 -14.13 7.57
CA ARG A 19 2.99 -13.68 8.44
C ARG A 19 2.83 -12.17 8.30
N LEU A 20 1.62 -11.74 7.95
CA LEU A 20 1.24 -10.33 7.93
C LEU A 20 0.52 -9.98 9.23
N LEU A 21 1.06 -9.05 10.01
CA LEU A 21 0.48 -8.61 11.28
C LEU A 21 0.07 -7.14 11.21
N ILE A 22 -1.11 -6.83 11.75
CA ILE A 22 -1.56 -5.45 11.89
C ILE A 22 -0.80 -4.78 13.03
N ARG A 23 -0.12 -3.67 12.73
CA ARG A 23 0.56 -2.83 13.72
C ARG A 23 -0.39 -1.79 14.32
N GLY A 24 -1.38 -1.36 13.55
CA GLY A 24 -2.41 -0.44 14.01
C GLY A 24 -3.08 0.33 12.88
N SER A 25 -3.90 1.30 13.25
CA SER A 25 -4.55 2.21 12.32
C SER A 25 -4.53 3.64 12.84
N ARG A 26 -4.65 4.61 11.94
CA ARG A 26 -4.76 6.02 12.26
C ARG A 26 -5.87 6.65 11.42
N SER A 27 -6.89 7.15 12.10
CA SER A 27 -7.99 7.89 11.49
C SER A 27 -7.79 9.39 11.67
N ARG A 28 -8.26 10.17 10.69
CA ARG A 28 -8.36 11.63 10.73
C ARG A 28 -9.78 12.03 10.32
N GLY A 29 -10.33 13.04 11.00
CA GLY A 29 -11.62 13.64 10.66
C GLY A 29 -11.46 15.09 10.18
N GLY A 30 -12.57 15.69 9.76
CA GLY A 30 -12.60 17.05 9.21
C GLY A 30 -12.35 17.09 7.70
N PRO A 31 -11.99 18.25 7.12
CA PRO A 31 -11.81 18.42 5.67
C PRO A 31 -10.72 17.54 5.03
N ARG A 32 -9.89 16.87 5.84
CA ARG A 32 -8.83 15.95 5.44
C ARG A 32 -9.06 14.58 6.07
N ASP A 33 -10.29 14.11 5.92
CA ASP A 33 -10.71 12.84 6.47
C ASP A 33 -9.95 11.67 5.84
N GLY A 34 -9.83 10.60 6.59
CA GLY A 34 -9.19 9.41 6.07
C GLY A 34 -8.72 8.48 7.14
N VAL A 35 -8.30 7.31 6.70
CA VAL A 35 -7.82 6.24 7.54
C VAL A 35 -6.59 5.63 6.90
N ARG A 36 -5.59 5.34 7.72
CA ARG A 36 -4.41 4.58 7.35
C ARG A 36 -4.33 3.32 8.21
N TRP A 37 -3.90 2.22 7.62
CA TRP A 37 -3.58 1.00 8.34
C TRP A 37 -2.13 0.62 8.10
N TYR A 38 -1.50 0.07 9.13
CA TYR A 38 -0.08 -0.27 9.15
C TYR A 38 0.06 -1.76 9.39
N HIS A 39 0.90 -2.42 8.58
CA HIS A 39 1.18 -3.85 8.70
C HIS A 39 2.68 -4.12 8.63
N ASP A 40 3.09 -5.16 9.34
CA ASP A 40 4.43 -5.71 9.31
C ASP A 40 4.37 -7.12 8.73
N GLU A 41 5.28 -7.45 7.82
CA GLU A 41 5.45 -8.79 7.26
C GLU A 41 6.70 -9.44 7.86
N PHE A 42 6.52 -10.65 8.37
CA PHE A 42 7.57 -11.47 8.94
C PHE A 42 7.79 -12.71 8.08
N ASP A 43 9.05 -13.11 7.90
CA ASP A 43 9.38 -14.39 7.25
C ASP A 43 9.06 -15.59 8.16
N GLY A 44 9.29 -16.81 7.64
CA GLY A 44 9.06 -18.05 8.37
C GLY A 44 9.95 -18.22 9.62
N GLU A 45 11.04 -17.45 9.73
CA GLU A 45 11.91 -17.41 10.91
C GLU A 45 11.51 -16.31 11.91
N GLY A 46 10.48 -15.51 11.60
CA GLY A 46 10.00 -14.43 12.44
C GLY A 46 10.80 -13.12 12.29
N ARG A 47 11.62 -12.96 11.25
CA ARG A 47 12.30 -11.69 10.97
C ARG A 47 11.41 -10.74 10.20
N LEU A 48 11.42 -9.46 10.57
CA LEU A 48 10.71 -8.41 9.84
C LEU A 48 11.36 -8.23 8.46
N VAL A 49 10.60 -8.44 7.39
CA VAL A 49 11.07 -8.31 6.00
C VAL A 49 10.52 -7.10 5.27
N ALA A 50 9.30 -6.65 5.61
CA ALA A 50 8.68 -5.48 4.99
C ALA A 50 7.67 -4.83 5.93
N ARG A 51 7.40 -3.55 5.67
CA ARG A 51 6.28 -2.82 6.27
C ARG A 51 5.34 -2.32 5.19
N TYR A 52 4.07 -2.25 5.51
CA TYR A 52 3.03 -1.81 4.59
C TYR A 52 2.17 -0.73 5.21
N GLU A 53 1.81 0.23 4.39
CA GLU A 53 0.75 1.20 4.68
C GLU A 53 -0.33 1.03 3.65
N THR A 54 -1.58 0.93 4.08
CA THR A 54 -2.75 1.19 3.23
C THR A 54 -3.40 2.48 3.69
N TYR A 55 -3.99 3.20 2.75
CA TYR A 55 -4.67 4.44 3.05
C TYR A 55 -5.91 4.57 2.20
N ASP A 56 -6.92 5.17 2.80
CA ASP A 56 -8.05 5.75 2.10
C ASP A 56 -8.29 7.12 2.72
N GLU A 57 -7.97 8.18 2.00
CA GLU A 57 -7.98 9.54 2.53
C GLU A 57 -8.24 10.60 1.47
N THR A 58 -8.67 11.76 1.93
CA THR A 58 -8.54 13.03 1.23
C THR A 58 -7.15 13.60 1.52
N ASP A 59 -6.39 13.94 0.48
CA ASP A 59 -5.03 14.47 0.62
C ASP A 59 -4.99 15.97 0.99
N ASP A 60 -3.79 16.53 1.11
CA ASP A 60 -3.60 17.94 1.51
C ASP A 60 -4.12 18.93 0.45
N SER A 61 -4.30 18.49 -0.79
CA SER A 61 -4.87 19.25 -1.90
C SER A 61 -6.39 19.05 -2.04
N GLY A 62 -7.01 18.31 -1.11
CA GLY A 62 -8.44 17.98 -1.17
C GLY A 62 -8.78 16.87 -2.17
N GLN A 63 -7.79 16.10 -2.65
CA GLN A 63 -8.00 15.03 -3.60
C GLN A 63 -8.22 13.70 -2.90
N ASP A 64 -9.28 13.01 -3.31
CA ASP A 64 -9.59 11.67 -2.85
C ASP A 64 -8.58 10.66 -3.40
N ARG A 65 -8.03 9.82 -2.50
CA ARG A 65 -7.12 8.75 -2.89
C ARG A 65 -7.22 7.54 -1.99
N CYS A 66 -7.07 6.36 -2.59
CA CYS A 66 -6.82 5.13 -1.87
C CYS A 66 -5.66 4.37 -2.50
N GLY A 67 -4.94 3.60 -1.68
CA GLY A 67 -3.75 2.93 -2.16
C GLY A 67 -2.93 2.31 -1.05
N TRP A 68 -1.69 1.97 -1.40
CA TRP A 68 -0.75 1.40 -0.47
C TRP A 68 0.71 1.77 -0.77
N ARG A 69 1.55 1.59 0.23
CA ARG A 69 3.00 1.74 0.16
C ARG A 69 3.64 0.52 0.82
N ARG A 70 4.70 0.00 0.21
CA ARG A 70 5.56 -1.06 0.76
C ARG A 70 6.92 -0.46 1.07
N TYR A 71 7.41 -0.73 2.26
CA TYR A 71 8.72 -0.35 2.75
C TYR A 71 9.53 -1.59 3.07
N ASP A 72 10.85 -1.49 3.04
CA ASP A 72 11.71 -2.51 3.62
C ASP A 72 11.71 -2.45 5.16
N ALA A 73 12.41 -3.40 5.79
CA ALA A 73 12.57 -3.45 7.25
C ALA A 73 13.24 -2.20 7.84
N ALA A 74 14.04 -1.46 7.06
CA ALA A 74 14.66 -0.19 7.46
C ALA A 74 13.72 1.02 7.29
N GLY A 75 12.55 0.83 6.68
CA GLY A 75 11.57 1.89 6.42
C GLY A 75 11.79 2.64 5.11
N ARG A 76 12.64 2.15 4.19
CA ARG A 76 12.81 2.73 2.86
C ARG A 76 11.66 2.29 1.95
N LEU A 77 11.06 3.24 1.23
CA LEU A 77 9.96 2.97 0.30
C LEU A 77 10.48 2.12 -0.87
N LEU A 78 9.89 0.94 -1.07
CA LEU A 78 10.21 0.03 -2.16
C LEU A 78 9.21 0.11 -3.32
N ALA A 79 7.92 0.23 -3.00
CA ALA A 79 6.85 0.28 -3.98
C ALA A 79 5.64 1.04 -3.44
N ARG A 80 4.81 1.54 -4.35
CA ARG A 80 3.51 2.13 -4.03
C ARG A 80 2.56 1.92 -5.18
N HIS A 81 1.27 1.90 -4.87
CA HIS A 81 0.23 1.99 -5.86
C HIS A 81 -0.91 2.83 -5.31
N GLU A 82 -1.49 3.68 -6.16
CA GLU A 82 -2.49 4.66 -5.78
C GLU A 82 -3.56 4.76 -6.87
N VAL A 83 -4.80 4.94 -6.44
CA VAL A 83 -5.95 5.24 -7.28
C VAL A 83 -6.53 6.57 -6.80
N ALA A 84 -6.76 7.49 -7.75
CA ALA A 84 -7.28 8.83 -7.49
C ALA A 84 -8.81 8.83 -7.24
N MET A 85 -9.24 8.04 -6.25
CA MET A 85 -10.59 8.02 -5.69
C MET A 85 -10.59 7.30 -4.33
N ARG A 86 -11.61 7.53 -3.50
CA ARG A 86 -11.83 6.77 -2.25
C ARG A 86 -12.10 5.29 -2.54
N TRP A 87 -11.86 4.42 -1.57
CA TRP A 87 -12.16 2.98 -1.68
C TRP A 87 -13.64 2.72 -2.00
N SER A 88 -14.54 3.47 -1.38
CA SER A 88 -15.99 3.38 -1.63
C SER A 88 -16.35 3.68 -3.08
N ALA A 89 -15.73 4.70 -3.69
CA ALA A 89 -15.91 5.05 -5.09
C ALA A 89 -15.34 3.96 -6.02
N LEU A 90 -14.17 3.40 -5.67
CA LEU A 90 -13.58 2.29 -6.42
C LEU A 90 -14.44 1.02 -6.38
N LEU A 91 -15.03 0.71 -5.22
CA LEU A 91 -15.98 -0.40 -5.06
C LEU A 91 -17.21 -0.21 -5.94
N ALA A 92 -17.77 1.01 -5.97
CA ALA A 92 -18.92 1.32 -6.82
C ALA A 92 -18.58 1.17 -8.31
N LEU A 93 -17.42 1.68 -8.73
CA LEU A 93 -16.96 1.60 -10.12
C LEU A 93 -16.74 0.15 -10.58
N LYS A 94 -16.14 -0.69 -9.73
CA LYS A 94 -15.83 -2.09 -10.07
C LYS A 94 -16.99 -3.04 -9.84
N GLN A 95 -18.07 -2.56 -9.22
CA GLN A 95 -19.29 -3.32 -8.91
C GLN A 95 -19.01 -4.63 -8.14
N SER A 96 -17.83 -4.75 -7.55
CA SER A 96 -17.35 -5.94 -6.86
C SER A 96 -16.13 -5.61 -6.01
N ARG A 97 -16.07 -6.21 -4.82
CA ARG A 97 -14.90 -6.12 -3.93
C ARG A 97 -13.65 -6.68 -4.60
N ARG A 98 -13.76 -7.87 -5.20
CA ARG A 98 -12.66 -8.53 -5.90
C ARG A 98 -12.11 -7.68 -7.05
N GLY A 99 -12.98 -6.99 -7.81
CA GLY A 99 -12.55 -6.09 -8.87
C GLY A 99 -11.79 -4.86 -8.35
N ALA A 100 -12.20 -4.32 -7.21
CA ALA A 100 -11.52 -3.21 -6.54
C ALA A 100 -10.16 -3.65 -5.95
N GLU A 101 -10.09 -4.83 -5.34
CA GLU A 101 -8.83 -5.42 -4.83
C GLU A 101 -7.84 -5.67 -5.98
N THR A 102 -8.29 -6.23 -7.11
CA THR A 102 -7.47 -6.39 -8.32
C THR A 102 -6.94 -5.06 -8.85
N ALA A 103 -7.75 -3.99 -8.77
CA ALA A 103 -7.32 -2.66 -9.17
C ALA A 103 -6.21 -2.12 -8.24
N LEU A 104 -6.23 -2.48 -6.96
CA LEU A 104 -5.18 -2.14 -5.99
C LEU A 104 -3.95 -3.07 -6.06
N GLN A 105 -4.05 -4.27 -6.63
CA GLN A 105 -2.91 -5.20 -6.74
C GLN A 105 -1.83 -4.78 -7.73
N ARG A 106 -2.08 -3.80 -8.63
CA ARG A 106 -1.11 -3.42 -9.67
C ARG A 106 0.09 -2.69 -9.05
N ALA A 107 1.20 -3.38 -8.84
CA ALA A 107 2.50 -2.75 -8.72
C ALA A 107 3.16 -2.72 -10.11
N ALA A 108 3.20 -1.55 -10.75
CA ALA A 108 4.29 -1.31 -11.70
C ALA A 108 5.56 -1.17 -10.86
N SER A 109 6.55 -2.03 -11.14
CA SER A 109 7.89 -2.01 -10.55
C SER A 109 8.44 -0.58 -10.46
N PRO A 110 9.23 -0.22 -9.43
CA PRO A 110 9.98 1.03 -9.47
C PRO A 110 10.86 1.02 -10.73
N PRO A 111 11.07 2.17 -11.42
CA PRO A 111 12.03 2.22 -12.50
C PRO A 111 13.38 1.73 -11.95
N ALA A 112 13.92 0.68 -12.56
CA ALA A 112 15.22 0.14 -12.21
C ALA A 112 16.21 1.31 -12.14
N SER A 113 16.76 1.56 -10.96
CA SER A 113 17.87 2.50 -10.78
C SER A 113 18.96 2.10 -11.77
N SER A 114 19.10 2.87 -12.85
CA SER A 114 20.15 2.63 -13.83
C SER A 114 21.49 2.73 -13.10
N PRO A 115 22.39 1.72 -13.20
CA PRO A 115 23.71 1.85 -12.63
C PRO A 115 24.41 3.01 -13.34
N SER A 116 24.72 4.06 -12.58
CA SER A 116 25.61 5.14 -13.03
C SER A 116 26.90 4.51 -13.52
N ARG A 117 27.10 4.54 -14.84
CA ARG A 117 28.37 4.20 -15.47
C ARG A 117 29.38 5.27 -15.05
N ARG A 118 30.15 5.00 -13.99
CA ARG A 118 31.39 5.73 -13.69
C ARG A 118 32.34 5.45 -14.85
N THR A 119 32.41 6.38 -15.79
CA THR A 119 33.50 6.45 -16.75
C THR A 119 34.74 6.92 -15.98
N LEU A 120 35.61 5.98 -15.62
CA LEU A 120 37.01 6.28 -15.31
C LEU A 120 37.71 6.51 -16.65
N ALA A 121 38.06 7.77 -16.93
CA ALA A 121 39.03 8.09 -17.97
C ALA A 121 40.42 8.02 -17.34
N ALA A 122 41.29 7.21 -17.94
CA ALA A 122 42.74 7.23 -17.78
C ALA A 122 43.35 8.00 -18.95
#